data_AF-A0A1Y5EG00-F1
#
_entry.id   AF-A0A1Y5EG00-F1
#
_cell.length_a   1.000
_cell.length_b   1.000
_cell.length_c   1.000
_cell.angle_alpha   90.00
_cell.angle_beta   90.00
_cell.angle_gamma   90.00
#
_symmetry.space_group_name_H-M   'P 1'
#
loop_
_entity.id
_entity.type
_entity.pdbx_description
1 polymer ?
#
loop_
_entity_poly.entity_id
_entity_poly.type
_entity_poly.pdbx_seq_one_letter_code
_entity_poly.pdbx_strand_id
1 'polypeptide(L)'
;MRKLLSSPVKMALSEAESASYQNALKHVTELTLNLMAVKVENRPEDYLGWCTELIDICRNRINMSLLEEQQLPILKKLEQVLVLGASVSQFKMARIAPWPIFTAFVEQQATLHALEERLALLDYIQLIKSKSLAEMTELERLAFAGKHTNQHCHTQYNFDVEWFASTKGAKVFHILLAQQPESFDTALSHIPDSGDVTPKQYQQFVQSYKKIFNDYTVDKEAGEKAPLAAATRLLAMKRPDQFIALTNAKIEVLCQGLSIAKFNSFDFESYWQDMIGTLRTFAWWHQGAPEDERELKLWKVRAILVDLFMFADEDFAFTSNYLRIRDKKLNSVESSYKSGRRGRIKLTPEEVVDQALAEEGVPEYIQTKRDTILKQVKDGKSVEHVIGLMRAIFG
;
A
#
# COMPACT_ATOMS: atom_id res chain seq x y z
N MET A 1 19.90 -16.42 -17.69
CA MET A 1 20.30 -15.81 -16.42
C MET A 1 21.62 -15.02 -16.47
N ARG A 2 22.82 -15.61 -16.60
CA ARG A 2 24.12 -14.86 -16.50
C ARG A 2 24.19 -13.53 -17.28
N LYS A 3 23.79 -13.54 -18.56
CA LYS A 3 23.77 -12.34 -19.41
C LYS A 3 22.84 -11.25 -18.88
N LEU A 4 21.70 -11.62 -18.29
CA LEU A 4 20.77 -10.68 -17.67
C LEU A 4 21.42 -10.06 -16.43
N LEU A 5 21.94 -10.89 -15.51
CA LEU A 5 22.54 -10.41 -14.26
C LEU A 5 23.73 -9.46 -14.47
N SER A 6 24.53 -9.66 -15.52
CA SER A 6 25.68 -8.79 -15.82
C SER A 6 25.37 -7.62 -16.75
N SER A 7 24.16 -7.54 -17.32
CA SER A 7 23.81 -6.50 -18.29
C SER A 7 23.91 -5.06 -17.75
N PRO A 8 23.57 -4.75 -16.47
CA PRO A 8 23.65 -3.37 -15.98
C PRO A 8 25.05 -2.76 -15.98
N VAL A 9 26.12 -3.57 -16.00
CA VAL A 9 27.52 -3.08 -16.11
C VAL A 9 27.75 -2.29 -17.40
N LYS A 10 26.97 -2.55 -18.44
CA LYS A 10 27.07 -1.86 -19.74
C LYS A 10 26.08 -0.71 -19.89
N MET A 11 25.21 -0.49 -18.91
CA MET A 11 24.18 0.55 -18.95
C MET A 11 24.71 1.86 -18.34
N ALA A 12 24.13 2.99 -18.74
CA ALA A 12 24.43 4.29 -18.17
C ALA A 12 23.67 4.50 -16.85
N LEU A 13 24.14 3.86 -15.78
CA LEU A 13 23.54 3.93 -14.44
C LEU A 13 23.90 5.25 -13.74
N SER A 14 22.93 5.87 -13.07
CA SER A 14 23.18 6.89 -12.05
C SER A 14 23.83 6.28 -10.80
N GLU A 15 24.31 7.13 -9.88
CA GLU A 15 24.88 6.68 -8.61
C GLU A 15 23.90 5.82 -7.80
N ALA A 16 22.61 6.22 -7.75
CA ALA A 16 21.57 5.48 -7.04
C ALA A 16 21.26 4.12 -7.71
N GLU A 17 21.16 4.09 -9.05
CA GLU A 17 20.95 2.85 -9.82
C GLU A 17 22.16 1.90 -9.67
N SER A 18 23.39 2.44 -9.68
CA SER A 18 24.62 1.67 -9.46
C SER A 18 24.66 1.08 -8.05
N ALA A 19 24.36 1.86 -7.02
CA ALA A 19 24.30 1.39 -5.64
C ALA A 19 23.23 0.30 -5.45
N SER A 20 22.05 0.48 -6.04
CA SER A 20 20.97 -0.50 -6.02
C SER A 20 21.36 -1.80 -6.73
N TYR A 21 21.98 -1.70 -7.92
CA TYR A 21 22.51 -2.86 -8.65
C TYR A 21 23.54 -3.64 -7.84
N GLN A 22 24.53 -2.97 -7.24
CA GLN A 22 25.53 -3.63 -6.39
C GLN A 22 24.89 -4.30 -5.17
N ASN A 23 23.85 -3.69 -4.60
CA ASN A 23 23.11 -4.29 -3.50
C ASN A 23 22.33 -5.54 -3.94
N ALA A 24 21.68 -5.51 -5.09
CA ALA A 24 20.98 -6.66 -5.66
C ALA A 24 21.92 -7.84 -5.89
N LEU A 25 23.14 -7.60 -6.41
CA LEU A 25 24.12 -8.66 -6.66
C LEU A 25 24.54 -9.43 -5.39
N LYS A 26 24.56 -8.78 -4.22
CA LYS A 26 24.83 -9.46 -2.94
C LYS A 26 23.80 -10.55 -2.67
N HIS A 27 22.52 -10.25 -2.88
CA HIS A 27 21.43 -11.22 -2.70
C HIS A 27 21.36 -12.26 -3.82
N VAL A 28 21.66 -11.86 -5.06
CA VAL A 28 21.74 -12.79 -6.20
C VAL A 28 22.78 -13.89 -5.95
N THR A 29 23.91 -13.56 -5.31
CA THR A 29 25.00 -14.51 -5.05
C THR A 29 24.49 -15.73 -4.25
N GLU A 30 23.71 -15.48 -3.21
CA GLU A 30 23.07 -16.50 -2.35
C GLU A 30 21.95 -17.30 -3.05
N LEU A 31 21.41 -16.78 -4.16
CA LEU A 31 20.32 -17.37 -4.94
C LEU A 31 20.79 -17.89 -6.30
N THR A 32 22.11 -17.93 -6.55
CA THR A 32 22.68 -18.12 -7.88
C THR A 32 22.17 -19.39 -8.55
N LEU A 33 22.18 -20.54 -7.87
CA LEU A 33 21.75 -21.81 -8.46
C LEU A 33 20.27 -21.78 -8.87
N ASN A 34 19.40 -21.28 -7.99
CA ASN A 34 17.97 -21.16 -8.24
C ASN A 34 17.68 -20.23 -9.41
N LEU A 35 18.33 -19.06 -9.46
CA LEU A 35 18.20 -18.11 -10.56
C LEU A 35 18.74 -18.68 -11.88
N MET A 36 19.85 -19.41 -11.83
CA MET A 36 20.49 -20.01 -13.01
C MET A 36 19.62 -21.11 -13.67
N ALA A 37 18.75 -21.76 -12.90
CA ALA A 37 17.79 -22.73 -13.41
C ALA A 37 16.65 -22.09 -14.24
N VAL A 38 16.45 -20.77 -14.13
CA VAL A 38 15.40 -20.05 -14.87
C VAL A 38 15.88 -19.72 -16.29
N LYS A 39 15.14 -20.18 -17.29
CA LYS A 39 15.33 -19.79 -18.69
C LYS A 39 14.96 -18.31 -18.85
N VAL A 40 15.85 -17.50 -19.41
CA VAL A 40 15.62 -16.06 -19.66
C VAL A 40 15.57 -15.79 -21.15
N GLU A 41 14.47 -15.21 -21.62
CA GLU A 41 14.22 -14.90 -23.02
C GLU A 41 14.32 -13.40 -23.28
N ASN A 42 13.63 -12.61 -22.46
CA ASN A 42 13.70 -11.16 -22.47
C ASN A 42 15.03 -10.66 -21.87
N ARG A 43 15.65 -9.67 -22.52
CA ARG A 43 16.92 -9.06 -22.10
C ARG A 43 16.85 -7.55 -22.31
N PRO A 44 16.30 -6.83 -21.35
CA PRO A 44 16.15 -5.38 -21.44
C PRO A 44 17.49 -4.67 -21.59
N GLU A 45 17.50 -3.55 -22.31
CA GLU A 45 18.69 -2.74 -22.57
C GLU A 45 18.85 -1.57 -21.57
N ASP A 46 17.81 -1.32 -20.76
CA ASP A 46 17.79 -0.31 -19.71
C ASP A 46 17.61 -0.93 -18.30
N TYR A 47 17.94 -0.13 -17.28
CA TYR A 47 17.98 -0.58 -15.90
C TYR A 47 16.59 -0.82 -15.30
N LEU A 48 15.58 -0.05 -15.71
CA LEU A 48 14.19 -0.26 -15.28
C LEU A 48 13.69 -1.61 -15.77
N GLY A 49 13.86 -1.90 -17.06
CA GLY A 49 13.52 -3.17 -17.65
C GLY A 49 14.27 -4.32 -16.98
N TRP A 50 15.56 -4.14 -16.67
CA TRP A 50 16.34 -5.14 -15.92
C TRP A 50 15.73 -5.44 -14.54
N CYS A 51 15.36 -4.41 -13.77
CA CYS A 51 14.67 -4.59 -12.50
C CYS A 51 13.36 -5.34 -12.68
N THR A 52 12.51 -4.92 -13.63
CA THR A 52 11.20 -5.53 -13.88
C THR A 52 11.28 -7.00 -14.31
N GLU A 53 12.20 -7.35 -15.23
CA GLU A 53 12.42 -8.75 -15.64
C GLU A 53 12.90 -9.60 -14.46
N LEU A 54 13.80 -9.07 -13.62
CA LEU A 54 14.29 -9.84 -12.48
C LEU A 54 13.25 -9.96 -11.36
N ILE A 55 12.38 -8.96 -11.17
CA ILE A 55 11.21 -9.05 -10.29
C ILE A 55 10.26 -10.16 -10.75
N ASP A 56 9.90 -10.19 -12.05
CA ASP A 56 9.07 -11.26 -12.61
C ASP A 56 9.70 -12.64 -12.37
N ILE A 57 11.01 -12.75 -12.59
CA ILE A 57 11.72 -14.00 -12.33
C ILE A 57 11.62 -14.41 -10.85
N CYS A 58 11.85 -13.48 -9.93
CA CYS A 58 11.80 -13.73 -8.49
C CYS A 58 10.40 -14.13 -8.01
N ARG A 59 9.34 -13.56 -8.60
CA ARG A 59 7.96 -13.78 -8.15
C ARG A 59 7.30 -14.98 -8.82
N ASN A 60 7.52 -15.15 -10.12
CA ASN A 60 6.66 -16.00 -10.95
C ASN A 60 7.39 -17.22 -11.53
N ARG A 61 8.71 -17.15 -11.75
CA ARG A 61 9.44 -18.16 -12.56
C ARG A 61 10.48 -18.93 -11.78
N ILE A 62 10.87 -18.46 -10.60
CA ILE A 62 11.72 -19.24 -9.70
C ILE A 62 10.91 -20.44 -9.17
N ASN A 63 11.55 -21.61 -9.14
CA ASN A 63 10.89 -22.77 -8.57
C ASN A 63 10.97 -22.72 -7.04
N MET A 64 9.87 -22.29 -6.42
CA MET A 64 9.77 -22.13 -4.97
C MET A 64 10.00 -23.43 -4.19
N SER A 65 9.76 -24.61 -4.79
CA SER A 65 10.01 -25.90 -4.12
C SER A 65 11.49 -26.28 -4.03
N LEU A 66 12.36 -25.60 -4.78
CA LEU A 66 13.80 -25.81 -4.78
C LEU A 66 14.54 -24.77 -3.93
N LEU A 67 13.83 -23.84 -3.29
CA LEU A 67 14.41 -22.88 -2.36
C LEU A 67 14.52 -23.48 -0.97
N GLU A 68 15.68 -23.29 -0.35
CA GLU A 68 15.87 -23.58 1.07
C GLU A 68 15.17 -22.51 1.92
N GLU A 69 14.73 -22.88 3.13
CA GLU A 69 14.00 -21.96 4.02
C GLU A 69 14.80 -20.67 4.31
N GLN A 70 16.12 -20.80 4.47
CA GLN A 70 17.03 -19.66 4.68
C GLN A 70 17.15 -18.72 3.47
N GLN A 71 16.82 -19.18 2.26
CA GLN A 71 16.85 -18.38 1.04
C GLN A 71 15.58 -17.53 0.84
N LEU A 72 14.45 -17.90 1.46
CA LEU A 72 13.19 -17.16 1.31
C LEU A 72 13.28 -15.69 1.75
N PRO A 73 13.88 -15.36 2.92
CA PRO A 73 14.09 -13.96 3.30
C PRO A 73 15.06 -13.22 2.37
N ILE A 74 16.00 -13.93 1.74
CA ILE A 74 16.97 -13.36 0.81
C ILE A 74 16.28 -13.02 -0.51
N LEU A 75 15.44 -13.93 -1.03
CA LEU A 75 14.62 -13.67 -2.22
C LEU A 75 13.71 -12.46 -2.01
N LYS A 76 13.06 -12.36 -0.85
CA LYS A 76 12.23 -11.21 -0.49
C LYS A 76 13.05 -9.91 -0.42
N LYS A 77 14.28 -9.94 0.09
CA LYS A 77 15.17 -8.77 0.10
C LYS A 77 15.64 -8.39 -1.29
N LEU A 78 15.99 -9.36 -2.14
CA LEU A 78 16.32 -9.12 -3.54
C LEU A 78 15.15 -8.41 -4.24
N GLU A 79 13.93 -8.92 -4.08
CA GLU A 79 12.72 -8.30 -4.63
C GLU A 79 12.55 -6.85 -4.14
N GLN A 80 12.69 -6.59 -2.84
CA GLN A 80 12.60 -5.23 -2.29
C GLN A 80 13.63 -4.27 -2.89
N VAL A 81 14.87 -4.72 -3.08
CA VAL A 81 15.92 -3.92 -3.71
C VAL A 81 15.59 -3.63 -5.17
N LEU A 82 15.06 -4.61 -5.91
CA LEU A 82 14.68 -4.43 -7.31
C LEU A 82 13.48 -3.48 -7.46
N VAL A 83 12.47 -3.60 -6.59
CA VAL A 83 11.30 -2.71 -6.55
C VAL A 83 11.73 -1.26 -6.27
N LEU A 84 12.67 -1.06 -5.34
CA LEU A 84 13.27 0.24 -5.09
C LEU A 84 14.03 0.75 -6.32
N GLY A 85 14.86 -0.10 -6.96
CA GLY A 85 15.60 0.24 -8.17
C GLY A 85 14.71 0.65 -9.34
N ALA A 86 13.62 -0.09 -9.57
CA ALA A 86 12.61 0.24 -10.58
C ALA A 86 11.97 1.60 -10.28
N SER A 87 11.53 1.83 -9.04
CA SER A 87 10.93 3.10 -8.62
C SER A 87 11.89 4.28 -8.81
N VAL A 88 13.16 4.14 -8.40
CA VAL A 88 14.20 5.17 -8.58
C VAL A 88 14.38 5.51 -10.06
N SER A 89 14.39 4.50 -10.93
CA SER A 89 14.49 4.68 -12.39
C SER A 89 13.29 5.42 -12.96
N GLN A 90 12.08 5.11 -12.49
CA GLN A 90 10.86 5.82 -12.89
C GLN A 90 10.87 7.29 -12.41
N PHE A 91 11.31 7.57 -11.18
CA PHE A 91 11.43 8.96 -10.68
C PHE A 91 12.43 9.81 -11.44
N LYS A 92 13.50 9.20 -11.98
CA LYS A 92 14.44 9.89 -12.87
C LYS A 92 13.71 10.51 -14.08
N MET A 93 12.71 9.81 -14.62
CA MET A 93 11.86 10.35 -15.69
C MET A 93 11.00 11.52 -15.19
N ALA A 94 10.38 11.41 -14.01
CA ALA A 94 9.54 12.47 -13.44
C ALA A 94 10.28 13.81 -13.30
N ARG A 95 11.60 13.80 -13.06
CA ARG A 95 12.43 15.01 -12.90
C ARG A 95 12.56 15.83 -14.19
N ILE A 96 12.58 15.16 -15.34
CA ILE A 96 12.84 15.79 -16.64
C ILE A 96 11.62 15.80 -17.57
N ALA A 97 10.55 15.11 -17.19
CA ALA A 97 9.37 14.96 -18.02
C ALA A 97 8.65 16.31 -18.23
N PRO A 98 8.41 16.73 -19.49
CA PRO A 98 7.41 17.76 -19.77
C PRO A 98 6.00 17.21 -19.51
N TRP A 99 5.01 18.10 -19.42
CA TRP A 99 3.64 17.74 -19.08
C TRP A 99 3.05 16.57 -19.89
N PRO A 100 3.17 16.52 -21.24
CA PRO A 100 2.60 15.40 -22.01
C PRO A 100 3.20 14.03 -21.66
N ILE A 101 4.48 14.00 -21.24
CA ILE A 101 5.14 12.76 -20.83
C ILE A 101 4.72 12.37 -19.41
N PHE A 102 4.55 13.36 -18.52
CA PHE A 102 4.03 13.14 -17.18
C PHE A 102 2.61 12.56 -17.23
N THR A 103 1.70 13.16 -18.00
CA THR A 103 0.32 12.69 -18.13
C THR A 103 0.24 11.34 -18.81
N ALA A 104 0.98 11.13 -19.91
CA ALA A 104 1.02 9.83 -20.58
C ALA A 104 1.51 8.72 -19.64
N PHE A 105 2.51 8.99 -18.79
CA PHE A 105 2.96 8.02 -17.80
C PHE A 105 1.89 7.74 -16.73
N VAL A 106 1.24 8.78 -16.19
CA VAL A 106 0.14 8.62 -15.21
C VAL A 106 -0.97 7.74 -15.80
N GLU A 107 -1.37 7.97 -17.05
CA GLU A 107 -2.39 7.16 -17.72
C GLU A 107 -1.92 5.73 -18.00
N GLN A 108 -0.65 5.54 -18.36
CA GLN A 108 -0.07 4.20 -18.51
C GLN A 108 -0.10 3.42 -17.19
N GLN A 109 0.08 4.11 -16.05
CA GLN A 109 0.00 3.52 -14.71
C GLN A 109 -1.42 3.39 -14.17
N ALA A 110 -2.44 3.82 -14.91
CA ALA A 110 -3.79 4.00 -14.38
C ALA A 110 -4.39 2.72 -13.78
N THR A 111 -4.27 1.59 -14.49
CA THR A 111 -4.81 0.30 -14.03
C THR A 111 -4.02 -0.23 -12.84
N LEU A 112 -2.68 -0.26 -12.93
CA LEU A 112 -1.82 -0.82 -11.87
C LEU A 112 -1.97 -0.05 -10.54
N HIS A 113 -2.11 1.27 -10.61
CA HIS A 113 -2.20 2.12 -9.42
C HIS A 113 -3.62 2.42 -8.95
N ALA A 114 -4.66 1.82 -9.56
CA ALA A 114 -6.07 2.14 -9.31
C ALA A 114 -6.37 3.65 -9.41
N LEU A 115 -5.89 4.30 -10.48
CA LEU A 115 -6.01 5.75 -10.66
C LEU A 115 -7.46 6.22 -10.58
N GLU A 116 -8.42 5.47 -11.11
CA GLU A 116 -9.83 5.86 -11.02
C GLU A 116 -10.37 5.87 -9.58
N GLU A 117 -10.01 4.90 -8.73
CA GLU A 117 -10.37 4.96 -7.30
C GLU A 117 -9.69 6.12 -6.59
N ARG A 118 -8.42 6.39 -6.92
CA ARG A 118 -7.66 7.51 -6.38
C ARG A 118 -8.29 8.85 -6.74
N LEU A 119 -8.69 9.02 -8.00
CA LEU A 119 -9.39 10.22 -8.46
C LEU A 119 -10.78 10.33 -7.83
N ALA A 120 -11.51 9.22 -7.67
CA ALA A 120 -12.80 9.23 -6.98
C ALA A 120 -12.70 9.67 -5.51
N LEU A 121 -11.64 9.25 -4.79
CA LEU A 121 -11.33 9.77 -3.46
C LEU A 121 -11.14 11.30 -3.50
N LEU A 122 -10.34 11.81 -4.43
CA LEU A 122 -10.08 13.26 -4.52
C LEU A 122 -11.34 14.04 -4.92
N ASP A 123 -12.18 13.51 -5.80
CA ASP A 123 -13.48 14.09 -6.15
C ASP A 123 -14.40 14.18 -4.91
N TYR A 124 -14.41 13.12 -4.08
CA TYR A 124 -15.15 13.12 -2.82
C TYR A 124 -14.61 14.14 -1.82
N ILE A 125 -13.29 14.22 -1.64
CA ILE A 125 -12.65 15.23 -0.77
C ILE A 125 -13.00 16.64 -1.25
N GLN A 126 -12.97 16.86 -2.57
CA GLN A 126 -13.33 18.12 -3.20
C GLN A 126 -14.81 18.49 -2.97
N LEU A 127 -15.72 17.51 -2.89
CA LEU A 127 -17.13 17.73 -2.53
C LEU A 127 -17.31 18.19 -1.08
N ILE A 128 -16.56 17.60 -0.14
CA ILE A 128 -16.70 17.90 1.29
C ILE A 128 -15.81 19.06 1.77
N LYS A 129 -14.94 19.62 0.90
CA LYS A 129 -13.95 20.64 1.29
C LYS A 129 -14.52 21.94 1.84
N SER A 130 -15.81 22.22 1.59
CA SER A 130 -16.47 23.40 2.13
C SER A 130 -16.75 23.29 3.63
N LYS A 131 -16.73 22.07 4.18
CA LYS A 131 -16.86 21.81 5.61
C LYS A 131 -15.50 21.96 6.27
N SER A 132 -15.47 22.56 7.45
CA SER A 132 -14.34 22.43 8.37
C SER A 132 -14.25 20.98 8.88
N LEU A 133 -13.08 20.54 9.34
CA LEU A 133 -12.90 19.22 9.97
C LEU A 133 -13.84 19.03 11.16
N ALA A 134 -14.13 20.10 11.91
CA ALA A 134 -15.09 20.08 13.01
C ALA A 134 -16.53 19.83 12.53
N GLU A 135 -16.90 20.36 11.36
CA GLU A 135 -18.22 20.17 10.74
C GLU A 135 -18.37 18.82 10.01
N MET A 136 -17.24 18.18 9.66
CA MET A 136 -17.25 16.84 9.06
C MET A 136 -17.74 15.78 10.06
N THR A 137 -18.54 14.85 9.54
CA THR A 137 -18.86 13.60 10.25
C THR A 137 -17.58 12.78 10.51
N GLU A 138 -17.65 11.81 11.42
CA GLU A 138 -16.49 10.95 11.72
C GLU A 138 -15.93 10.28 10.45
N LEU A 139 -16.80 9.73 9.59
CA LEU A 139 -16.37 9.04 8.37
C LEU A 139 -15.76 9.99 7.34
N GLU A 140 -16.34 11.19 7.16
CA GLU A 140 -15.75 12.24 6.30
C GLU A 140 -14.36 12.64 6.79
N ARG A 141 -14.21 12.85 8.09
CA ARG A 141 -12.93 13.20 8.71
C ARG A 141 -11.92 12.08 8.59
N LEU A 142 -12.34 10.82 8.72
CA LEU A 142 -11.49 9.65 8.52
C LEU A 142 -11.09 9.46 7.06
N ALA A 143 -11.96 9.80 6.11
CA ALA A 143 -11.64 9.80 4.68
C ALA A 143 -10.57 10.86 4.37
N PHE A 144 -10.74 12.08 4.88
CA PHE A 144 -9.73 13.15 4.80
C PHE A 144 -8.42 12.72 5.46
N ALA A 145 -8.48 12.09 6.64
CA ALA A 145 -7.30 11.65 7.38
C ALA A 145 -6.61 10.43 6.77
N GLY A 146 -7.26 9.63 5.91
CA GLY A 146 -6.67 8.42 5.34
C GLY A 146 -6.72 7.20 6.26
N LYS A 147 -7.89 6.91 6.85
CA LYS A 147 -8.10 5.71 7.67
C LYS A 147 -9.43 5.03 7.34
N HIS A 148 -9.36 3.83 6.76
CA HIS A 148 -10.55 3.05 6.41
C HIS A 148 -11.10 2.33 7.65
N THR A 149 -12.42 2.18 7.71
CA THR A 149 -13.12 1.40 8.74
C THR A 149 -14.26 0.59 8.12
N ASN A 150 -14.76 -0.42 8.82
CA ASN A 150 -15.90 -1.22 8.33
C ASN A 150 -17.21 -0.42 8.23
N GLN A 151 -17.26 0.81 8.74
CA GLN A 151 -18.42 1.71 8.63
C GLN A 151 -18.43 2.49 7.31
N HIS A 152 -17.31 2.53 6.58
CA HIS A 152 -17.28 3.08 5.23
C HIS A 152 -18.03 2.12 4.29
N CYS A 153 -19.29 2.43 4.01
CA CYS A 153 -20.12 1.61 3.15
C CYS A 153 -19.64 1.70 1.70
N HIS A 154 -19.45 0.55 1.05
CA HIS A 154 -18.94 0.47 -0.33
C HIS A 154 -19.84 1.12 -1.39
N THR A 155 -21.11 1.45 -1.07
CA THR A 155 -22.00 2.19 -1.96
C THR A 155 -21.86 3.70 -1.86
N GLN A 156 -21.29 4.21 -0.76
CA GLN A 156 -21.03 5.63 -0.54
C GLN A 156 -19.55 5.98 -0.73
N TYR A 157 -18.67 5.10 -0.24
CA TYR A 157 -17.22 5.17 -0.38
C TYR A 157 -16.79 4.10 -1.37
N ASN A 158 -16.99 4.37 -2.66
CA ASN A 158 -16.66 3.46 -3.76
C ASN A 158 -15.17 3.55 -4.17
N PHE A 159 -14.30 3.84 -3.21
CA PHE A 159 -12.86 4.03 -3.34
C PHE A 159 -12.21 3.72 -1.98
N ASP A 160 -10.93 3.34 -1.98
CA ASP A 160 -10.18 3.23 -0.74
C ASP A 160 -9.79 4.62 -0.20
N VAL A 161 -10.30 4.98 0.99
CA VAL A 161 -9.88 6.21 1.67
C VAL A 161 -8.40 6.22 2.09
N GLU A 162 -7.76 5.06 2.18
CA GLU A 162 -6.33 4.92 2.50
C GLU A 162 -5.40 5.15 1.30
N TRP A 163 -5.96 5.38 0.10
CA TRP A 163 -5.15 5.88 -1.02
C TRP A 163 -4.50 7.22 -0.69
N PHE A 164 -3.29 7.45 -1.20
CA PHE A 164 -2.44 8.61 -0.86
C PHE A 164 -2.07 8.71 0.63
N ALA A 165 -1.43 7.65 1.13
CA ALA A 165 -0.89 7.50 2.48
C ALA A 165 -1.94 7.21 3.57
N SER A 166 -1.98 5.95 3.99
CA SER A 166 -2.72 5.51 5.17
C SER A 166 -2.11 6.07 6.45
N THR A 167 -2.94 6.62 7.32
CA THR A 167 -2.56 7.07 8.67
C THR A 167 -3.09 6.16 9.77
N LYS A 168 -3.66 4.97 9.44
CA LYS A 168 -4.32 4.10 10.43
C LYS A 168 -3.48 3.75 11.66
N GLY A 169 -2.15 3.72 11.49
CA GLY A 169 -1.20 3.46 12.58
C GLY A 169 -0.91 4.65 13.49
N ALA A 170 -1.27 5.88 13.09
CA ALA A 170 -1.02 7.12 13.83
C ALA A 170 -2.10 7.33 14.91
N LYS A 171 -2.07 6.50 15.96
CA LYS A 171 -3.11 6.46 17.01
C LYS A 171 -3.35 7.83 17.66
N VAL A 172 -2.30 8.48 18.15
CA VAL A 172 -2.39 9.81 18.81
C VAL A 172 -2.97 10.86 17.86
N PHE A 173 -2.57 10.86 16.59
CA PHE A 173 -3.13 11.76 15.59
C PHE A 173 -4.66 11.58 15.45
N HIS A 174 -5.15 10.34 15.36
CA HIS A 174 -6.58 10.09 15.27
C HIS A 174 -7.35 10.42 16.56
N ILE A 175 -6.74 10.25 17.73
CA ILE A 175 -7.32 10.68 19.01
C ILE A 175 -7.50 12.20 19.00
N LEU A 176 -6.43 12.94 18.68
CA LEU A 176 -6.46 14.40 18.66
C LEU A 176 -7.43 14.93 17.61
N LEU A 177 -7.44 14.35 16.41
CA LEU A 177 -8.35 14.75 15.34
C LEU A 177 -9.83 14.48 15.69
N ALA A 178 -10.12 13.48 16.50
CA ALA A 178 -11.46 13.22 17.00
C ALA A 178 -11.86 14.21 18.09
N GLN A 179 -10.95 14.53 19.02
CA GLN A 179 -11.22 15.33 20.22
C GLN A 179 -11.17 16.85 20.01
N GLN A 180 -10.33 17.33 19.09
CA GLN A 180 -10.10 18.75 18.84
C GLN A 180 -9.91 19.06 17.34
N PRO A 181 -10.87 18.71 16.47
CA PRO A 181 -10.77 18.97 15.05
C PRO A 181 -10.57 20.46 14.69
N GLU A 182 -11.07 21.39 15.50
CA GLU A 182 -10.93 22.84 15.33
C GLU A 182 -9.46 23.31 15.38
N SER A 183 -8.63 22.63 16.18
CA SER A 183 -7.18 22.89 16.24
C SER A 183 -6.50 22.55 14.91
N PHE A 184 -6.96 21.48 14.24
CA PHE A 184 -6.47 21.11 12.91
C PHE A 184 -7.01 22.05 11.83
N ASP A 185 -8.26 22.49 11.93
CA ASP A 185 -8.83 23.53 11.06
C ASP A 185 -8.00 24.82 11.14
N THR A 186 -7.65 25.25 12.36
CA THR A 186 -6.79 26.40 12.59
C THR A 186 -5.43 26.23 11.92
N ALA A 187 -4.79 25.07 12.08
CA ALA A 187 -3.53 24.80 11.40
C ALA A 187 -3.66 24.87 9.87
N LEU A 188 -4.69 24.21 9.31
CA LEU A 188 -4.93 24.15 7.86
C LEU A 188 -5.34 25.51 7.26
N SER A 189 -5.91 26.42 8.05
CA SER A 189 -6.27 27.77 7.59
C SER A 189 -5.08 28.61 7.12
N HIS A 190 -3.86 28.26 7.57
CA HIS A 190 -2.63 28.91 7.09
C HIS A 190 -2.28 28.55 5.64
N ILE A 191 -2.84 27.47 5.11
CA ILE A 191 -2.61 27.05 3.73
C ILE A 191 -3.73 27.64 2.85
N PRO A 192 -3.41 28.38 1.78
CA PRO A 192 -4.43 28.97 0.91
C PRO A 192 -5.16 27.91 0.08
N ASP A 193 -6.45 28.15 -0.20
CA ASP A 193 -7.29 27.24 -0.99
C ASP A 193 -6.94 27.22 -2.49
N SER A 194 -6.26 28.26 -2.97
CA SER A 194 -5.82 28.39 -4.37
C SER A 194 -4.53 29.20 -4.45
N GLY A 195 -3.89 29.20 -5.63
CA GLY A 195 -2.63 29.89 -5.85
C GLY A 195 -1.45 29.23 -5.13
N ASP A 196 -0.30 29.89 -5.12
CA ASP A 196 0.91 29.33 -4.54
C ASP A 196 0.88 29.30 -3.01
N VAL A 197 1.46 28.23 -2.45
CA VAL A 197 1.75 28.16 -1.01
C VAL A 197 3.15 28.71 -0.76
N THR A 198 3.24 29.75 0.06
CA THR A 198 4.52 30.38 0.44
C THR A 198 5.20 29.63 1.59
N PRO A 199 6.53 29.75 1.74
CA PRO A 199 7.24 29.17 2.88
C PRO A 199 6.69 29.63 4.24
N LYS A 200 6.30 30.90 4.35
CA LYS A 200 5.72 31.47 5.58
C LYS A 200 4.39 30.79 5.95
N GLN A 201 3.50 30.59 4.98
CA GLN A 201 2.22 29.91 5.18
C GLN A 201 2.42 28.45 5.62
N TYR A 202 3.33 27.74 4.96
CA TYR A 202 3.69 26.39 5.37
C TYR A 202 4.27 26.34 6.79
N GLN A 203 5.19 27.23 7.13
CA GLN A 203 5.77 27.30 8.49
C GLN A 203 4.72 27.60 9.56
N GLN A 204 3.74 28.47 9.27
CA GLN A 204 2.61 28.73 10.17
C GLN A 204 1.75 27.48 10.38
N PHE A 205 1.44 26.73 9.31
CA PHE A 205 0.79 25.42 9.43
C PHE A 205 1.60 24.48 10.34
N VAL A 206 2.92 24.36 10.12
CA VAL A 206 3.78 23.46 10.91
C VAL A 206 3.80 23.84 12.39
N GLN A 207 3.90 25.14 12.70
CA GLN A 207 3.87 25.63 14.09
C GLN A 207 2.55 25.28 14.77
N SER A 208 1.43 25.60 14.13
CA SER A 208 0.10 25.30 14.66
C SER A 208 -0.13 23.79 14.80
N TYR A 209 0.24 22.99 13.80
CA TYR A 209 0.11 21.53 13.83
C TYR A 209 0.97 20.90 14.94
N LYS A 210 2.24 21.32 15.08
CA LYS A 210 3.13 20.80 16.14
C LYS A 210 2.60 21.12 17.54
N LYS A 211 1.99 22.29 17.72
CA LYS A 211 1.39 22.69 19.00
C LYS A 211 0.34 21.69 19.48
N ILE A 212 -0.51 21.17 18.57
CA ILE A 212 -1.56 20.20 18.89
C ILE A 212 -0.99 18.96 19.61
N PHE A 213 0.16 18.47 19.17
CA PHE A 213 0.80 17.28 19.75
C PHE A 213 1.63 17.60 20.99
N ASN A 214 2.32 18.74 21.00
CA ASN A 214 3.10 19.17 22.16
C ASN A 214 2.20 19.41 23.40
N ASP A 215 0.98 19.91 23.18
CA ASP A 215 0.02 20.14 24.25
C ASP A 215 -0.66 18.85 24.74
N TYR A 216 -0.54 17.74 24.01
CA TYR A 216 -1.10 16.46 24.41
C TYR A 216 -0.15 15.73 25.35
N THR A 217 -0.42 15.84 26.65
CA THR A 217 0.44 15.31 27.71
C THR A 217 -0.10 14.06 28.40
N VAL A 218 -1.14 13.42 27.85
CA VAL A 218 -1.80 12.25 28.47
C VAL A 218 -0.84 11.05 28.53
N ASP A 219 -0.11 10.78 27.45
CA ASP A 219 0.81 9.64 27.38
C ASP A 219 2.24 10.01 27.80
N LYS A 220 2.62 11.29 27.69
CA LYS A 220 3.96 11.82 28.01
C LYS A 220 3.88 13.25 28.53
N GLU A 221 4.47 13.52 29.68
CA GLU A 221 4.48 14.87 30.27
C GLU A 221 5.13 15.94 29.37
N ALA A 222 6.13 15.55 28.57
CA ALA A 222 6.82 16.44 27.63
C ALA A 222 6.05 16.70 26.32
N GLY A 223 4.84 16.14 26.16
CA GLY A 223 4.07 16.18 24.92
C GLY A 223 4.48 15.10 23.92
N GLU A 224 3.70 15.01 22.84
CA GLU A 224 3.94 14.07 21.74
C GLU A 224 4.65 14.72 20.55
N LYS A 225 5.44 13.92 19.82
CA LYS A 225 6.07 14.39 18.58
C LYS A 225 5.05 14.34 17.45
N ALA A 226 4.82 15.47 16.80
CA ALA A 226 3.91 15.57 15.67
C ALA A 226 4.44 14.77 14.45
N PRO A 227 3.71 13.73 13.97
CA PRO A 227 4.18 12.91 12.86
C PRO A 227 4.02 13.62 11.52
N LEU A 228 5.07 13.60 10.69
CA LEU A 228 5.07 14.22 9.36
C LEU A 228 4.07 13.55 8.40
N ALA A 229 3.99 12.21 8.41
CA ALA A 229 3.12 11.47 7.50
C ALA A 229 1.65 11.93 7.57
N ALA A 230 1.10 12.05 8.78
CA ALA A 230 -0.26 12.55 8.98
C ALA A 230 -0.42 14.02 8.55
N ALA A 231 0.57 14.88 8.82
CA ALA A 231 0.54 16.26 8.39
C ALA A 231 0.49 16.39 6.86
N THR A 232 1.36 15.66 6.16
CA THR A 232 1.42 15.67 4.69
C THR A 232 0.17 15.09 4.05
N ARG A 233 -0.49 14.13 4.72
CA ARG A 233 -1.82 13.65 4.32
C ARG A 233 -2.87 14.76 4.37
N LEU A 234 -2.97 15.49 5.49
CA LEU A 234 -3.91 16.61 5.61
C LEU A 234 -3.64 17.70 4.55
N LEU A 235 -2.37 18.06 4.37
CA LEU A 235 -1.94 19.03 3.36
C LEU A 235 -2.30 18.59 1.94
N ALA A 236 -2.06 17.33 1.60
CA ALA A 236 -2.34 16.80 0.27
C ALA A 236 -3.84 16.65 -0.01
N MET A 237 -4.68 16.42 1.01
CA MET A 237 -6.14 16.47 0.84
C MET A 237 -6.66 17.91 0.67
N LYS A 238 -6.00 18.90 1.27
CA LYS A 238 -6.36 20.32 1.08
C LYS A 238 -5.87 20.86 -0.27
N ARG A 239 -4.64 20.54 -0.66
CA ARG A 239 -3.95 21.03 -1.86
C ARG A 239 -3.19 19.89 -2.56
N PRO A 240 -3.91 18.97 -3.23
CA PRO A 240 -3.31 17.83 -3.94
C PRO A 240 -2.45 18.27 -5.13
N ASP A 241 -2.59 19.52 -5.58
CA ASP A 241 -1.72 20.14 -6.59
C ASP A 241 -0.39 20.64 -6.03
N GLN A 242 -0.25 20.76 -4.71
CA GLN A 242 0.93 21.35 -4.06
C GLN A 242 1.75 20.36 -3.23
N PHE A 243 1.11 19.35 -2.64
CA PHE A 243 1.72 18.50 -1.64
C PHE A 243 1.69 17.01 -2.03
N ILE A 244 2.77 16.31 -1.71
CA ILE A 244 2.83 14.85 -1.73
C ILE A 244 2.52 14.34 -0.31
N ALA A 245 1.64 13.34 -0.22
CA ALA A 245 1.40 12.60 1.00
C ALA A 245 2.48 11.53 1.24
N LEU A 246 3.10 11.54 2.42
CA LEU A 246 4.20 10.65 2.78
C LEU A 246 3.78 9.50 3.68
N THR A 247 4.52 8.40 3.56
CA THR A 247 4.67 7.35 4.57
C THR A 247 6.16 7.12 4.80
N ASN A 248 6.52 6.42 5.89
CA ASN A 248 7.93 6.08 6.13
C ASN A 248 8.55 5.30 4.97
N ALA A 249 7.78 4.42 4.32
CA ALA A 249 8.21 3.67 3.15
C ALA A 249 8.42 4.59 1.93
N LYS A 250 7.54 5.58 1.72
CA LYS A 250 7.65 6.52 0.60
C LYS A 250 8.83 7.47 0.73
N ILE A 251 9.18 7.91 1.93
CA ILE A 251 10.30 8.86 2.14
C ILE A 251 11.59 8.34 1.52
N GLU A 252 11.92 7.06 1.77
CA GLU A 252 13.15 6.48 1.25
C GLU A 252 13.16 6.45 -0.29
N VAL A 253 12.09 5.97 -0.89
CA VAL A 253 11.99 5.83 -2.36
C VAL A 253 12.02 7.20 -3.03
N LEU A 254 11.24 8.16 -2.52
CA LEU A 254 11.19 9.51 -3.08
C LEU A 254 12.53 10.23 -2.94
N CYS A 255 13.19 10.15 -1.78
CA CYS A 255 14.49 10.78 -1.58
C CYS A 255 15.55 10.22 -2.54
N GLN A 256 15.61 8.89 -2.71
CA GLN A 256 16.55 8.29 -3.66
C GLN A 256 16.21 8.65 -5.12
N GLY A 257 14.93 8.52 -5.50
CA GLY A 257 14.47 8.77 -6.87
C GLY A 257 14.61 10.23 -7.31
N LEU A 258 14.40 11.17 -6.39
CA LEU A 258 14.52 12.60 -6.64
C LEU A 258 15.94 13.15 -6.37
N SER A 259 16.87 12.29 -5.91
CA SER A 259 18.23 12.67 -5.52
C SER A 259 18.29 13.72 -4.39
N ILE A 260 17.46 13.50 -3.37
CA ILE A 260 17.34 14.32 -2.16
C ILE A 260 17.95 13.58 -0.97
N ALA A 261 18.57 14.31 -0.03
CA ALA A 261 19.04 13.74 1.22
C ALA A 261 17.89 13.11 2.02
N LYS A 262 18.08 11.88 2.50
CA LYS A 262 17.05 11.18 3.28
C LYS A 262 16.80 11.92 4.60
N PHE A 263 15.57 12.37 4.81
CA PHE A 263 15.11 12.96 6.07
C PHE A 263 14.25 11.97 6.88
N ASN A 264 14.00 12.31 8.14
CA ASN A 264 13.24 11.46 9.07
C ASN A 264 11.75 11.84 9.13
N SER A 265 10.95 10.99 9.77
CA SER A 265 9.47 11.12 9.86
C SER A 265 8.96 12.30 10.71
N PHE A 266 9.84 13.18 11.17
CA PHE A 266 9.53 14.38 11.97
C PHE A 266 10.21 15.64 11.40
N ASP A 267 10.82 15.54 10.22
CA ASP A 267 11.56 16.63 9.60
C ASP A 267 10.69 17.40 8.60
N PHE A 268 9.99 18.39 9.13
CA PHE A 268 9.10 19.25 8.36
C PHE A 268 9.85 20.27 7.47
N GLU A 269 11.10 20.60 7.81
CA GLU A 269 11.87 21.58 7.04
C GLU A 269 12.39 20.92 5.76
N SER A 270 13.03 19.76 5.87
CA SER A 270 13.52 18.99 4.72
C SER A 270 12.38 18.54 3.80
N TYR A 271 11.19 18.25 4.36
CA TYR A 271 10.00 18.02 3.53
C TYR A 271 9.66 19.24 2.64
N TRP A 272 9.72 20.45 3.18
CA TRP A 272 9.35 21.63 2.41
C TRP A 272 10.46 22.08 1.46
N GLN A 273 11.67 22.27 2.00
CA GLN A 273 12.81 22.79 1.23
C GLN A 273 13.27 21.78 0.18
N ASP A 274 13.47 20.53 0.59
CA ASP A 274 14.09 19.55 -0.29
C ASP A 274 13.03 18.82 -1.13
N MET A 275 11.99 18.24 -0.51
CA MET A 275 10.97 17.48 -1.26
C MET A 275 10.08 18.41 -2.11
N ILE A 276 9.32 19.31 -1.48
CA ILE A 276 8.40 20.19 -2.20
C ILE A 276 9.17 21.19 -3.07
N GLY A 277 10.29 21.73 -2.57
CA GLY A 277 11.16 22.62 -3.35
C GLY A 277 11.70 21.95 -4.61
N THR A 278 12.15 20.69 -4.55
CA THR A 278 12.62 19.95 -5.74
C THR A 278 11.50 19.75 -6.76
N LEU A 279 10.30 19.31 -6.34
CA LEU A 279 9.17 19.12 -7.27
C LEU A 279 8.80 20.41 -7.99
N ARG A 280 8.87 21.54 -7.28
CA ARG A 280 8.60 22.88 -7.81
C ARG A 280 9.59 23.33 -8.88
N THR A 281 10.67 22.59 -9.12
CA THR A 281 11.62 22.84 -10.23
C THR A 281 11.31 22.05 -11.50
N PHE A 282 10.39 21.08 -11.44
CA PHE A 282 10.17 20.17 -12.57
C PHE A 282 9.35 20.83 -13.67
N ALA A 283 9.62 20.47 -14.93
CA ALA A 283 8.95 21.07 -16.08
C ALA A 283 7.43 20.91 -16.04
N TRP A 284 6.93 19.72 -15.68
CA TRP A 284 5.49 19.45 -15.51
C TRP A 284 4.85 20.27 -14.39
N TRP A 285 5.61 20.74 -13.38
CA TRP A 285 5.07 21.56 -12.30
C TRP A 285 4.62 22.93 -12.82
N HIS A 286 5.40 23.50 -13.75
CA HIS A 286 5.20 24.82 -14.33
C HIS A 286 4.21 24.82 -15.51
N GLN A 287 3.58 23.69 -15.80
CA GLN A 287 2.54 23.60 -16.81
C GLN A 287 1.36 24.53 -16.47
N GLY A 288 0.95 25.37 -17.42
CA GLY A 288 -0.29 26.14 -17.33
C GLY A 288 -1.51 25.23 -17.41
N ALA A 289 -2.65 25.65 -16.84
CA ALA A 289 -3.87 24.86 -16.83
C ALA A 289 -4.23 24.39 -18.27
N PRO A 290 -4.31 23.07 -18.52
CA PRO A 290 -4.63 22.53 -19.83
C PRO A 290 -6.13 22.70 -20.14
N GLU A 291 -6.47 22.71 -21.42
CA GLU A 291 -7.87 22.83 -21.90
C GLU A 291 -8.61 21.48 -21.88
N ASP A 292 -7.90 20.38 -22.13
CA ASP A 292 -8.47 19.04 -22.08
C ASP A 292 -8.98 18.70 -20.67
N GLU A 293 -10.21 18.19 -20.57
CA GLU A 293 -10.86 17.95 -19.28
C GLU A 293 -10.14 16.88 -18.44
N ARG A 294 -9.62 15.83 -19.08
CA ARG A 294 -8.92 14.74 -18.41
C ARG A 294 -7.57 15.24 -17.90
N GLU A 295 -6.81 15.94 -18.72
CA GLU A 295 -5.56 16.56 -18.29
C GLU A 295 -5.79 17.61 -17.21
N LEU A 296 -6.85 18.43 -17.31
CA LEU A 296 -7.18 19.44 -16.30
C LEU A 296 -7.50 18.78 -14.95
N LYS A 297 -8.18 17.62 -14.95
CA LYS A 297 -8.40 16.83 -13.75
C LYS A 297 -7.08 16.39 -13.13
N LEU A 298 -6.15 15.84 -13.92
CA LEU A 298 -4.81 15.45 -13.44
C LEU A 298 -3.99 16.65 -12.97
N TRP A 299 -4.07 17.78 -13.67
CA TRP A 299 -3.34 19.00 -13.37
C TRP A 299 -3.72 19.58 -12.00
N LYS A 300 -5.00 19.54 -11.64
CA LYS A 300 -5.53 19.97 -10.33
C LYS A 300 -5.07 19.10 -9.16
N VAL A 301 -4.48 17.93 -9.43
CA VAL A 301 -4.00 16.99 -8.41
C VAL A 301 -2.57 16.52 -8.69
N ARG A 302 -1.82 17.23 -9.52
CA ARG A 302 -0.56 16.75 -10.11
C ARG A 302 0.52 16.36 -9.09
N ALA A 303 0.62 17.08 -7.97
CA ALA A 303 1.64 16.80 -6.98
C ALA A 303 1.39 15.46 -6.26
N ILE A 304 0.15 15.20 -5.82
CA ILE A 304 -0.15 13.97 -5.08
C ILE A 304 0.00 12.71 -5.95
N LEU A 305 -0.09 12.85 -7.29
CA LEU A 305 0.09 11.77 -8.26
C LEU A 305 1.56 11.39 -8.51
N VAL A 306 2.53 12.12 -7.97
CA VAL A 306 3.96 11.76 -8.11
C VAL A 306 4.26 10.37 -7.53
N ASP A 307 3.43 9.86 -6.60
CA ASP A 307 3.58 8.51 -6.08
C ASP A 307 3.23 7.38 -7.09
N LEU A 308 2.65 7.69 -8.25
CA LEU A 308 2.44 6.74 -9.35
C LEU A 308 3.76 6.38 -10.07
N PHE A 309 4.85 7.12 -9.83
CA PHE A 309 6.18 6.75 -10.32
C PHE A 309 6.86 5.70 -9.44
N MET A 310 6.24 5.30 -8.33
CA MET A 310 6.69 4.13 -7.59
C MET A 310 6.28 2.86 -8.34
N PHE A 311 7.09 1.81 -8.24
CA PHE A 311 6.73 0.53 -8.80
C PHE A 311 5.45 0.00 -8.13
N ALA A 312 4.46 -0.38 -8.95
CA ALA A 312 3.32 -1.19 -8.55
C ALA A 312 3.29 -2.48 -9.36
N ASP A 313 2.87 -3.55 -8.71
CA ASP A 313 2.63 -4.82 -9.37
C ASP A 313 1.18 -5.00 -9.74
N GLU A 314 0.92 -6.09 -10.48
CA GLU A 314 -0.42 -6.44 -10.96
C GLU A 314 -1.44 -6.60 -9.83
N ASP A 315 -0.98 -6.94 -8.62
CA ASP A 315 -1.84 -7.12 -7.44
C ASP A 315 -2.14 -5.82 -6.69
N PHE A 316 -1.35 -4.75 -6.90
CA PHE A 316 -1.41 -3.53 -6.09
C PHE A 316 -2.81 -2.93 -6.04
N ALA A 317 -3.46 -2.75 -7.20
CA ALA A 317 -4.82 -2.19 -7.29
C ALA A 317 -5.85 -3.01 -6.49
N PHE A 318 -5.68 -4.33 -6.43
CA PHE A 318 -6.59 -5.25 -5.74
C PHE A 318 -6.45 -5.22 -4.21
N THR A 319 -5.42 -4.53 -3.68
CA THR A 319 -5.24 -4.34 -2.23
C THR A 319 -6.20 -3.30 -1.62
N SER A 320 -7.02 -2.64 -2.45
CA SER A 320 -8.04 -1.67 -2.03
C SER A 320 -8.95 -2.21 -0.92
N ASN A 321 -9.04 -1.47 0.18
CA ASN A 321 -9.98 -1.79 1.26
C ASN A 321 -11.44 -1.70 0.79
N TYR A 322 -11.74 -0.82 -0.18
CA TYR A 322 -13.06 -0.74 -0.78
C TYR A 322 -13.42 -2.04 -1.50
N LEU A 323 -12.56 -2.55 -2.38
CA LEU A 323 -12.78 -3.81 -3.09
C LEU A 323 -12.98 -4.96 -2.11
N ARG A 324 -12.10 -5.06 -1.10
CA ARG A 324 -12.22 -6.07 -0.04
C ARG A 324 -13.57 -6.02 0.70
N ILE A 325 -14.07 -4.83 1.04
CA ILE A 325 -15.35 -4.68 1.75
C ILE A 325 -16.53 -4.97 0.83
N ARG A 326 -16.50 -4.46 -0.41
CA ARG A 326 -17.51 -4.70 -1.43
C ARG A 326 -17.67 -6.20 -1.70
N ASP A 327 -16.56 -6.88 -2.00
CA ASP A 327 -16.58 -8.29 -2.40
C ASP A 327 -17.01 -9.17 -1.23
N LYS A 328 -16.56 -8.86 0.00
CA LYS A 328 -17.05 -9.52 1.22
C LYS A 328 -18.57 -9.38 1.37
N LYS A 329 -19.14 -8.20 1.07
CA LYS A 329 -20.59 -7.96 1.17
C LYS A 329 -21.36 -8.65 0.05
N LEU A 330 -20.92 -8.54 -1.20
CA LEU A 330 -21.56 -9.21 -2.33
C LEU A 330 -21.56 -10.74 -2.18
N ASN A 331 -20.42 -11.31 -1.79
CA ASN A 331 -20.32 -12.76 -1.53
C ASN A 331 -21.20 -13.20 -0.35
N SER A 332 -21.37 -12.36 0.68
CA SER A 332 -22.30 -12.65 1.78
C SER A 332 -23.75 -12.69 1.31
N VAL A 333 -24.15 -11.80 0.40
CA VAL A 333 -25.49 -11.77 -0.18
C VAL A 333 -25.71 -13.00 -1.07
N GLU A 334 -24.76 -13.35 -1.95
CA GLU A 334 -24.84 -14.58 -2.73
C GLU A 334 -24.91 -15.85 -1.86
N SER A 335 -24.14 -15.90 -0.78
CA SER A 335 -24.21 -17.01 0.18
C SER A 335 -25.58 -17.08 0.85
N SER A 336 -26.22 -15.94 1.13
CA SER A 336 -27.56 -15.89 1.73
C SER A 336 -28.66 -16.32 0.76
N TYR A 337 -28.50 -16.04 -0.53
CA TYR A 337 -29.39 -16.56 -1.59
C TYR A 337 -29.19 -18.06 -1.85
N LYS A 338 -27.95 -18.57 -1.68
CA LYS A 338 -27.65 -20.01 -1.78
C LYS A 338 -27.87 -20.77 -0.47
N SER A 339 -28.03 -20.09 0.67
CA SER A 339 -28.26 -20.70 1.98
C SER A 339 -29.73 -20.65 2.39
N GLY A 340 -30.55 -21.42 1.67
CA GLY A 340 -31.72 -22.08 2.27
C GLY A 340 -31.32 -23.23 3.22
N ARG A 341 -30.23 -23.09 3.99
CA ARG A 341 -29.75 -24.10 4.94
C ARG A 341 -29.49 -23.48 6.30
N ARG A 342 -30.38 -23.86 7.21
CA ARG A 342 -30.39 -23.79 8.69
C ARG A 342 -29.10 -23.28 9.33
N GLY A 343 -29.24 -22.33 10.24
CA GLY A 343 -28.18 -21.81 11.09
C GLY A 343 -27.34 -22.95 11.69
N ARG A 344 -26.03 -22.78 11.61
CA ARG A 344 -25.02 -23.75 12.07
C ARG A 344 -25.16 -23.92 13.58
N ILE A 345 -25.93 -24.91 14.02
CA ILE A 345 -25.90 -25.43 15.37
C ILE A 345 -24.51 -26.05 15.55
N LYS A 346 -23.75 -25.61 16.56
CA LYS A 346 -22.50 -26.27 16.93
C LYS A 346 -22.86 -27.66 17.46
N LEU A 347 -22.60 -28.69 16.65
CA LEU A 347 -22.75 -30.07 17.07
C LEU A 347 -21.73 -30.41 18.16
N THR A 348 -22.15 -31.21 19.13
CA THR A 348 -21.31 -31.79 20.17
C THR A 348 -20.28 -32.75 19.57
N PRO A 349 -19.13 -33.00 20.21
CA PRO A 349 -18.13 -33.96 19.72
C PRO A 349 -18.72 -35.34 19.38
N GLU A 350 -19.72 -35.79 20.15
CA GLU A 350 -20.50 -37.00 19.90
C GLU A 350 -21.26 -36.93 18.57
N GLU A 351 -22.02 -35.85 18.36
CA GLU A 351 -22.80 -35.65 17.13
C GLU A 351 -21.91 -35.49 15.89
N VAL A 352 -20.73 -34.87 16.02
CA VAL A 352 -19.77 -34.75 14.91
C VAL A 352 -19.19 -36.12 14.53
N VAL A 353 -18.89 -36.97 15.52
CA VAL A 353 -18.39 -38.34 15.26
C VAL A 353 -19.48 -39.23 14.69
N ASP A 354 -20.70 -39.15 15.23
CA ASP A 354 -21.84 -39.95 14.74
C ASP A 354 -22.22 -39.56 13.31
N GLN A 355 -22.20 -38.27 13.00
CA GLN A 355 -22.45 -37.79 11.64
C GLN A 355 -21.36 -38.29 10.68
N ALA A 356 -20.08 -38.21 11.05
CA ALA A 356 -18.98 -38.64 10.20
C ALA A 356 -18.97 -40.17 9.98
N LEU A 357 -19.41 -40.97 10.95
CA LEU A 357 -19.51 -42.42 10.80
C LEU A 357 -20.75 -42.85 9.99
N ALA A 358 -21.79 -42.02 9.94
CA ALA A 358 -22.99 -42.24 9.14
C ALA A 358 -22.83 -41.83 7.66
N GLU A 359 -21.70 -41.23 7.27
CA GLU A 359 -21.43 -40.87 5.87
C GLU A 359 -21.24 -42.12 4.99
N GLU A 360 -21.84 -42.06 3.80
CA GLU A 360 -21.79 -43.13 2.82
C GLU A 360 -20.33 -43.33 2.32
N GLY A 361 -19.79 -44.53 2.50
CA GLY A 361 -18.39 -44.85 2.15
C GLY A 361 -17.41 -44.98 3.33
N VAL A 362 -17.88 -44.93 4.59
CA VAL A 362 -17.07 -45.31 5.75
C VAL A 362 -17.06 -46.84 5.92
N PRO A 363 -15.89 -47.50 5.85
CA PRO A 363 -15.79 -48.95 6.04
C PRO A 363 -16.30 -49.44 7.40
N GLU A 364 -16.91 -50.62 7.42
CA GLU A 364 -17.53 -51.21 8.63
C GLU A 364 -16.53 -51.38 9.80
N TYR A 365 -15.26 -51.68 9.50
CA TYR A 365 -14.22 -51.78 10.52
C TYR A 365 -13.91 -50.44 11.22
N ILE A 366 -14.18 -49.29 10.59
CA ILE A 366 -14.04 -47.96 11.20
C ILE A 366 -15.26 -47.62 12.05
N GLN A 367 -16.45 -48.05 11.63
CA GLN A 367 -17.69 -47.85 12.38
C GLN A 367 -17.62 -48.54 13.76
N THR A 368 -17.01 -49.73 13.84
CA THR A 368 -16.80 -50.44 15.12
C THR A 368 -15.79 -49.76 16.07
N LYS A 369 -15.07 -48.71 15.63
CA LYS A 369 -14.05 -47.99 16.41
C LYS A 369 -14.52 -46.61 16.90
N ARG A 370 -15.82 -46.36 16.89
CA ARG A 370 -16.46 -45.11 17.34
C ARG A 370 -15.88 -44.53 18.61
N ASP A 371 -15.78 -45.30 19.70
CA ASP A 371 -15.34 -44.79 21.00
C ASP A 371 -13.87 -44.34 21.00
N THR A 372 -13.04 -44.96 20.16
CA THR A 372 -11.63 -44.57 19.98
C THR A 372 -11.54 -43.25 19.21
N ILE A 373 -12.37 -43.08 18.18
CA ILE A 373 -12.45 -41.84 17.39
C ILE A 373 -12.96 -40.70 18.28
N LEU A 374 -14.03 -40.93 19.04
CA LEU A 374 -14.62 -39.95 19.95
C LEU A 374 -13.62 -39.50 21.01
N LYS A 375 -12.82 -40.41 21.58
CA LYS A 375 -11.77 -40.05 22.55
C LYS A 375 -10.73 -39.11 21.94
N GLN A 376 -10.22 -39.43 20.75
CA GLN A 376 -9.22 -38.59 20.07
C GLN A 376 -9.78 -37.20 19.68
N VAL A 377 -11.07 -37.13 19.40
CA VAL A 377 -11.75 -35.88 19.03
C VAL A 377 -11.99 -35.00 20.26
N LYS A 378 -12.33 -35.62 21.40
CA LYS A 378 -12.36 -34.93 22.71
C LYS A 378 -10.98 -34.43 23.15
N ASP A 379 -9.92 -35.16 22.76
CA ASP A 379 -8.52 -34.75 22.96
C ASP A 379 -8.05 -33.65 21.97
N GLY A 380 -8.96 -33.09 21.15
CA GLY A 380 -8.73 -31.91 20.32
C GLY A 380 -8.34 -32.18 18.86
N LYS A 381 -8.38 -33.44 18.40
CA LYS A 381 -8.13 -33.78 16.99
C LYS A 381 -9.41 -33.66 16.16
N SER A 382 -9.28 -33.34 14.87
CA SER A 382 -10.43 -33.32 13.96
C SER A 382 -10.88 -34.75 13.61
N VAL A 383 -12.19 -34.96 13.49
CA VAL A 383 -12.77 -36.30 13.18
C VAL A 383 -12.23 -36.85 11.86
N GLU A 384 -12.11 -35.99 10.84
CA GLU A 384 -11.58 -36.32 9.51
C GLU A 384 -10.13 -36.82 9.57
N HIS A 385 -9.28 -36.17 10.39
CA HIS A 385 -7.89 -36.58 10.57
C HIS A 385 -7.79 -37.95 11.26
N VAL A 386 -8.63 -38.21 12.26
CA VAL A 386 -8.64 -39.49 12.98
C VAL A 386 -9.15 -40.63 12.10
N ILE A 387 -10.22 -40.39 11.32
CA ILE A 387 -10.73 -41.38 10.35
C ILE A 387 -9.69 -41.65 9.25
N GLY A 388 -9.01 -40.62 8.75
CA GLY A 388 -7.92 -40.77 7.77
C GLY A 388 -6.76 -41.63 8.30
N LEU A 389 -6.36 -41.43 9.56
CA LEU A 389 -5.35 -42.29 10.21
C LEU A 389 -5.83 -43.74 10.36
N MET A 390 -7.09 -43.95 10.76
CA MET A 390 -7.67 -45.29 10.88
C MET A 390 -7.72 -46.02 9.53
N ARG A 391 -8.03 -45.30 8.44
CA ARG A 391 -7.95 -45.84 7.08
C ARG A 391 -6.52 -46.23 6.70
N ALA A 392 -5.52 -45.43 7.05
CA ALA A 392 -4.13 -45.72 6.72
C ALA A 392 -3.51 -46.88 7.53
N ILE A 393 -4.00 -47.13 8.75
CA ILE A 393 -3.46 -48.16 9.65
C ILE A 393 -4.15 -49.52 9.44
N PHE A 394 -5.45 -49.52 9.12
CA PHE A 394 -6.27 -50.73 9.08
C PHE A 394 -6.96 -50.98 7.72
N GLY A 395 -6.79 -50.09 6.75
CA GLY A 395 -7.37 -50.17 5.40
C GLY A 395 -6.42 -50.65 4.33
#